data_AF-A0A1C7DRV6-F1
#
_entry.id   AF-A0A1C7DRV6-F1
#
_cell.length_a   1.000
_cell.length_b   1.000
_cell.length_c   1.000
_cell.angle_alpha   90.00
_cell.angle_beta   90.00
_cell.angle_gamma   90.00
#
_symmetry.space_group_name_H-M   'P 1'
#
loop_
_entity.id
_entity.type
_entity.pdbx_description
1 polymer ?
#
loop_
_entity_poly.entity_id
_entity_poly.type
_entity_poly.pdbx_seq_one_letter_code
_entity_poly.pdbx_strand_id
1 'polypeptide(L)'
;MSTLQEIAQSDDYGQFELKEVYQAAQLLLQEFQKTRTQPEKLKEIIEHLKKRLEGQAAYPLAILLESSKLGVEHQLQKDWNSPMKQRQLFLFESLYAQFRGKVPPTIWNQICLNYAEALIYVGRSLDGLNVLEQMTEAENDPSYERLDAERGWGLLFYSTFLRDKDAKGEALHLSRDLLRDGIEKITNTNGRALYADRLKLAVKMLEEIGPIDLTGSYKPNFFEGRERDYRDWCAKHRLLLNDNNEVDPTGTMKIDTLNYRHVGSDKERGLFLETFMDSIVSEFTGLRWNLFEALEKEPSDERNEELKTVYRQSYTLFSKVSQFVSQYYKLEMTNPRAGMQRMWFEEEDPKKPLKPFIRDSKNGALKALFWLSKELFGYEQSAVQNVATVRSLLIRDQLERSFVQVITKKEEIAETGELRKHQMTQVELERLAQTTLFKARNALMYLGFAIGLEKK
;
A
#
# COMPACT_ATOMS: atom_id res chain seq x y z
N MET A 1 -24.91 -19.45 15.49
CA MET A 1 -24.63 -20.77 14.87
C MET A 1 -25.83 -21.32 14.12
N SER A 2 -27.06 -21.31 14.66
CA SER A 2 -28.25 -21.87 13.98
C SER A 2 -28.55 -21.19 12.63
N THR A 3 -28.59 -19.86 12.57
CA THR A 3 -28.88 -19.09 11.35
C THR A 3 -27.88 -19.32 10.22
N LEU A 4 -26.67 -19.78 10.51
CA LEU A 4 -25.61 -19.88 9.51
C LEU A 4 -25.51 -21.27 8.89
N GLN A 5 -25.72 -22.31 9.71
CA GLN A 5 -25.99 -23.66 9.19
C GLN A 5 -27.32 -23.69 8.45
N GLU A 6 -28.35 -22.96 8.91
CA GLU A 6 -29.63 -22.81 8.22
C GLU A 6 -29.50 -22.07 6.89
N ILE A 7 -28.72 -20.97 6.82
CA ILE A 7 -28.42 -20.28 5.55
C ILE A 7 -27.60 -21.17 4.61
N ALA A 8 -26.65 -21.96 5.13
CA ALA A 8 -25.78 -22.82 4.34
C ALA A 8 -26.46 -24.13 3.85
N GLN A 9 -27.51 -24.59 4.52
CA GLN A 9 -28.22 -25.85 4.22
C GLN A 9 -29.62 -25.65 3.61
N SER A 10 -30.06 -24.40 3.43
CA SER A 10 -31.39 -24.06 2.94
C SER A 10 -31.50 -24.22 1.42
N ASP A 11 -32.38 -25.08 0.91
CA ASP A 11 -32.60 -25.27 -0.54
C ASP A 11 -33.49 -24.20 -1.22
N ASP A 12 -34.12 -23.31 -0.46
CA ASP A 12 -34.89 -22.17 -0.98
C ASP A 12 -34.23 -20.86 -0.58
N TYR A 13 -33.48 -20.30 -1.53
CA TYR A 13 -32.42 -19.33 -1.27
C TYR A 13 -32.91 -17.86 -1.24
N GLY A 14 -34.23 -17.60 -1.36
CA GLY A 14 -34.83 -16.26 -1.33
C GLY A 14 -35.22 -15.72 0.05
N GLN A 15 -35.07 -16.51 1.12
CA GLN A 15 -35.76 -16.29 2.41
C GLN A 15 -35.01 -15.44 3.47
N PHE A 16 -33.78 -14.99 3.21
CA PHE A 16 -32.97 -14.26 4.21
C PHE A 16 -32.64 -12.84 3.76
N GLU A 17 -32.86 -11.88 4.66
CA GLU A 17 -32.61 -10.45 4.44
C GLU A 17 -31.11 -10.13 4.43
N LEU A 18 -30.70 -9.10 3.68
CA LEU A 18 -29.28 -8.69 3.55
C LEU A 18 -28.61 -8.41 4.91
N LYS A 19 -29.40 -7.90 5.87
CA LYS A 19 -28.98 -7.63 7.25
C LYS A 19 -28.70 -8.90 8.06
N GLU A 20 -29.41 -9.99 7.76
CA GLU A 20 -29.23 -11.28 8.43
C GLU A 20 -27.96 -11.97 7.91
N VAL A 21 -27.71 -11.88 6.59
CA VAL A 21 -26.45 -12.32 5.97
C VAL A 21 -25.26 -11.52 6.50
N TYR A 22 -25.45 -10.20 6.71
CA TYR A 22 -24.45 -9.30 7.32
C TYR A 22 -24.07 -9.74 8.73
N GLN A 23 -25.06 -9.92 9.60
CA GLN A 23 -24.83 -10.36 10.98
C GLN A 23 -24.22 -11.76 11.03
N ALA A 24 -24.70 -12.66 10.18
CA ALA A 24 -24.16 -14.00 10.05
C ALA A 24 -22.68 -13.99 9.66
N ALA A 25 -22.31 -13.29 8.59
CA ALA A 25 -20.92 -13.19 8.12
C ALA A 25 -20.00 -12.55 9.18
N GLN A 26 -20.48 -11.54 9.89
CA GLN A 26 -19.72 -10.87 10.95
C GLN A 26 -19.54 -11.76 12.20
N LEU A 27 -20.56 -12.53 12.58
CA LEU A 27 -20.47 -13.51 13.66
C LEU A 27 -19.51 -14.65 13.30
N LEU A 28 -19.56 -15.13 12.06
CA LEU A 28 -18.64 -16.13 11.52
C LEU A 28 -17.19 -15.65 11.58
N LEU A 29 -16.97 -14.41 11.14
CA LEU A 29 -15.64 -13.79 11.16
C LEU A 29 -15.12 -13.70 12.60
N GLN A 30 -15.96 -13.28 13.55
CA GLN A 30 -15.60 -13.20 14.96
C GLN A 30 -15.34 -14.59 15.59
N GLU A 31 -16.17 -15.58 15.29
CA GLU A 31 -16.02 -16.95 15.78
C GLU A 31 -14.76 -17.60 15.22
N PHE A 32 -14.47 -17.36 13.94
CA PHE A 32 -13.25 -17.83 13.29
C PHE A 32 -11.99 -17.14 13.84
N GLN A 33 -12.03 -15.82 14.04
CA GLN A 33 -10.93 -15.08 14.66
C GLN A 33 -10.63 -15.55 16.09
N LYS A 34 -11.67 -15.98 16.84
CA LYS A 34 -11.54 -16.53 18.20
C LYS A 34 -10.98 -17.94 18.23
N THR A 35 -11.42 -18.81 17.33
CA THR A 35 -11.08 -20.24 17.36
C THR A 35 -9.76 -20.55 16.64
N ARG A 36 -9.40 -19.78 15.61
CA ARG A 36 -8.22 -19.96 14.74
C ARG A 36 -7.99 -21.40 14.26
N THR A 37 -9.02 -22.24 14.34
CA THR A 37 -8.97 -23.67 14.06
C THR A 37 -10.05 -23.95 13.02
N GLN A 38 -9.71 -24.78 12.03
CA GLN A 38 -10.58 -25.21 10.93
C GLN A 38 -10.92 -24.17 9.82
N PRO A 39 -9.94 -23.43 9.25
CA PRO A 39 -10.15 -22.54 8.10
C PRO A 39 -10.78 -23.24 6.88
N GLU A 40 -10.49 -24.53 6.69
CA GLU A 40 -11.04 -25.34 5.61
C GLU A 40 -12.57 -25.40 5.61
N LYS A 41 -13.20 -25.36 6.79
CA LYS A 41 -14.67 -25.39 6.93
C LYS A 41 -15.36 -24.10 6.48
N LEU A 42 -14.61 -23.00 6.36
CA LEU A 42 -15.14 -21.74 5.84
C LEU A 42 -15.21 -21.70 4.33
N LYS A 43 -14.51 -22.60 3.63
CA LYS A 43 -14.39 -22.54 2.17
C LYS A 43 -15.74 -22.62 1.49
N GLU A 44 -16.56 -23.61 1.85
CA GLU A 44 -17.89 -23.82 1.26
C GLU A 44 -18.83 -22.64 1.55
N ILE A 45 -18.79 -22.10 2.78
CA ILE A 45 -19.60 -20.94 3.15
C ILE A 45 -19.19 -19.69 2.38
N ILE A 46 -17.88 -19.44 2.23
CA ILE A 46 -17.37 -18.30 1.47
C ILE A 46 -17.75 -18.42 -0.01
N GLU A 47 -17.58 -19.60 -0.61
CA GLU A 47 -17.96 -19.86 -2.00
C GLU A 47 -19.46 -19.64 -2.21
N HIS A 48 -20.30 -20.12 -1.27
CA HIS A 48 -21.74 -19.90 -1.27
C HIS A 48 -22.10 -18.40 -1.18
N LEU A 49 -21.51 -17.67 -0.22
CA LEU A 49 -21.74 -16.23 -0.05
C LEU A 49 -21.30 -15.43 -1.28
N LYS A 50 -20.15 -15.76 -1.88
CA LYS A 50 -19.67 -15.07 -3.09
C LYS A 50 -20.63 -15.25 -4.25
N LYS A 51 -21.14 -16.48 -4.46
CA LYS A 51 -22.13 -16.76 -5.50
C LYS A 51 -23.45 -16.02 -5.27
N ARG A 52 -23.92 -15.97 -4.01
CA ARG A 52 -25.18 -15.31 -3.66
C ARG A 52 -25.11 -13.79 -3.75
N LEU A 53 -24.00 -13.21 -3.32
CA LEU A 53 -23.81 -11.76 -3.24
C LEU A 53 -23.20 -11.17 -4.52
N GLU A 54 -22.89 -11.99 -5.54
CA GLU A 54 -22.35 -11.50 -6.80
C GLU A 54 -23.27 -10.45 -7.43
N GLY A 55 -22.69 -9.31 -7.83
CA GLY A 55 -23.45 -8.16 -8.36
C GLY A 55 -24.24 -7.37 -7.31
N GLN A 56 -24.27 -7.79 -6.05
CA GLN A 56 -24.97 -7.09 -4.97
C GLN A 56 -24.06 -6.11 -4.22
N ALA A 57 -24.64 -5.08 -3.60
CA ALA A 57 -23.91 -4.09 -2.80
C ALA A 57 -23.13 -4.71 -1.62
N ALA A 58 -23.56 -5.89 -1.13
CA ALA A 58 -22.91 -6.60 -0.03
C ALA A 58 -21.78 -7.54 -0.47
N TYR A 59 -21.50 -7.70 -1.76
CA TYR A 59 -20.40 -8.54 -2.28
C TYR A 59 -19.04 -8.31 -1.57
N PRO A 60 -18.65 -7.06 -1.21
CA PRO A 60 -17.42 -6.82 -0.47
C PRO A 60 -17.26 -7.63 0.81
N LEU A 61 -18.36 -7.94 1.51
CA LEU A 61 -18.34 -8.69 2.76
C LEU A 61 -17.85 -10.13 2.58
N ALA A 62 -18.26 -10.78 1.49
CA ALA A 62 -17.79 -12.13 1.18
C ALA A 62 -16.27 -12.14 0.90
N ILE A 63 -15.76 -11.10 0.23
CA ILE A 63 -14.32 -10.95 -0.01
C ILE A 63 -13.56 -10.63 1.28
N LEU A 64 -14.12 -9.80 2.17
CA LEU A 64 -13.51 -9.53 3.48
C LEU A 64 -13.39 -10.79 4.34
N LEU A 65 -14.39 -11.67 4.29
CA LEU A 65 -14.35 -12.97 4.96
C LEU A 65 -13.27 -13.88 4.36
N GLU A 66 -13.19 -13.98 3.03
CA GLU A 66 -12.12 -14.71 2.33
C GLU A 66 -10.73 -14.19 2.72
N SER A 67 -10.57 -12.87 2.71
CA SER A 67 -9.31 -12.20 3.05
C SER A 67 -8.90 -12.47 4.49
N SER A 68 -9.86 -12.52 5.41
CA SER A 68 -9.60 -12.84 6.82
C SER A 68 -9.18 -14.29 7.00
N LYS A 69 -9.84 -15.24 6.29
CA LYS A 69 -9.44 -16.65 6.27
C LYS A 69 -7.98 -16.81 5.81
N LEU A 70 -7.63 -16.20 4.68
CA LEU A 70 -6.28 -16.24 4.12
C LEU A 70 -5.24 -15.67 5.09
N GLY A 71 -5.59 -14.60 5.81
CA GLY A 71 -4.74 -14.00 6.83
C GLY A 71 -4.41 -14.97 7.97
N VAL A 72 -5.42 -15.66 8.49
CA VAL A 72 -5.24 -16.67 9.56
C VAL A 72 -4.44 -17.86 9.05
N GLU A 73 -4.78 -18.41 7.88
CA GLU A 73 -4.05 -19.53 7.29
C GLU A 73 -2.57 -19.19 7.07
N HIS A 74 -2.26 -17.96 6.65
CA HIS A 74 -0.87 -17.50 6.54
C HIS A 74 -0.17 -17.39 7.90
N GLN A 75 -0.82 -16.90 8.96
CA GLN A 75 -0.23 -16.82 10.29
C GLN A 75 0.14 -18.20 10.86
N LEU A 76 -0.50 -19.27 10.38
CA LEU A 76 -0.16 -20.65 10.74
C LEU A 76 1.09 -21.15 9.98
N GLN A 77 1.53 -20.45 8.93
CA GLN A 77 2.75 -20.76 8.18
C GLN A 77 3.95 -20.03 8.77
N LYS A 78 5.15 -20.62 8.63
CA LYS A 78 6.42 -20.00 9.06
C LYS A 78 7.07 -19.14 7.98
N ASP A 79 6.55 -19.16 6.75
CA ASP A 79 7.11 -18.40 5.63
C ASP A 79 6.54 -16.99 5.58
N TRP A 80 7.40 -15.99 5.37
CA TRP A 80 7.01 -14.60 5.22
C TRP A 80 6.42 -14.30 3.83
N ASN A 81 6.76 -15.10 2.80
CA ASN A 81 6.24 -14.98 1.44
C ASN A 81 5.34 -16.17 1.09
N SER A 82 4.02 -16.01 1.24
CA SER A 82 3.06 -17.06 0.88
C SER A 82 2.13 -16.63 -0.26
N PRO A 83 1.66 -17.58 -1.10
CA PRO A 83 0.58 -17.32 -2.07
C PRO A 83 -0.71 -16.82 -1.40
N MET A 84 -0.94 -17.22 -0.15
CA MET A 84 -2.12 -16.85 0.64
C MET A 84 -2.11 -15.37 1.01
N LYS A 85 -0.97 -14.89 1.52
CA LYS A 85 -0.75 -13.47 1.83
C LYS A 85 -0.83 -12.61 0.57
N GLN A 86 -0.27 -13.09 -0.53
CA GLN A 86 -0.39 -12.41 -1.82
C GLN A 86 -1.85 -12.30 -2.27
N ARG A 87 -2.61 -13.39 -2.24
CA ARG A 87 -4.04 -13.37 -2.58
C ARG A 87 -4.81 -12.42 -1.66
N GLN A 88 -4.52 -12.44 -0.36
CA GLN A 88 -5.13 -11.53 0.61
C GLN A 88 -4.92 -10.06 0.20
N LEU A 89 -3.68 -9.65 -0.10
CA LEU A 89 -3.38 -8.28 -0.54
C LEU A 89 -4.09 -7.92 -1.85
N PHE A 90 -4.13 -8.84 -2.82
CA PHE A 90 -4.83 -8.62 -4.10
C PHE A 90 -6.34 -8.42 -3.92
N LEU A 91 -6.96 -9.18 -3.03
CA LEU A 91 -8.38 -9.02 -2.72
C LEU A 91 -8.65 -7.66 -2.06
N PHE A 92 -7.82 -7.24 -1.10
CA PHE A 92 -7.96 -5.93 -0.47
C PHE A 92 -7.74 -4.77 -1.46
N GLU A 93 -6.71 -4.82 -2.30
CA GLU A 93 -6.49 -3.79 -3.31
C GLU A 93 -7.65 -3.74 -4.32
N SER A 94 -8.20 -4.89 -4.70
CA SER A 94 -9.39 -4.96 -5.57
C SER A 94 -10.60 -4.29 -4.91
N LEU A 95 -10.85 -4.59 -3.62
CA LEU A 95 -11.92 -3.96 -2.85
C LEU A 95 -11.74 -2.44 -2.78
N TYR A 96 -10.55 -2.01 -2.37
CA TYR A 96 -10.20 -0.60 -2.23
C TYR A 96 -10.36 0.18 -3.54
N ALA A 97 -9.91 -0.39 -4.67
CA ALA A 97 -9.98 0.26 -5.97
C ALA A 97 -11.39 0.33 -6.57
N GLN A 98 -12.26 -0.65 -6.27
CA GLN A 98 -13.57 -0.78 -6.89
C GLN A 98 -14.70 -0.13 -6.10
N PHE A 99 -14.62 -0.16 -4.76
CA PHE A 99 -15.74 0.16 -3.88
C PHE A 99 -15.64 1.52 -3.16
N ARG A 100 -14.56 2.28 -3.39
CA ARG A 100 -14.46 3.66 -2.87
C ARG A 100 -15.68 4.49 -3.29
N GLY A 101 -16.39 5.05 -2.31
CA GLY A 101 -17.59 5.85 -2.53
C GLY A 101 -18.82 5.08 -3.04
N LYS A 102 -18.75 3.73 -3.08
CA LYS A 102 -19.86 2.86 -3.54
C LYS A 102 -20.43 1.96 -2.44
N VAL A 103 -19.84 2.00 -1.25
CA VAL A 103 -20.28 1.23 -0.09
C VAL A 103 -20.50 2.17 1.09
N PRO A 104 -21.33 1.79 2.08
CA PRO A 104 -21.47 2.57 3.30
C PRO A 104 -20.13 2.83 4.01
N PRO A 105 -19.98 3.95 4.72
CA PRO A 105 -18.76 4.30 5.45
C PRO A 105 -18.21 3.19 6.35
N THR A 106 -19.09 2.47 7.05
CA THR A 106 -18.70 1.36 7.94
C THR A 106 -17.99 0.22 7.20
N ILE A 107 -18.44 -0.11 5.99
CA ILE A 107 -17.80 -1.12 5.13
C ILE A 107 -16.51 -0.58 4.55
N TRP A 108 -16.52 0.67 4.09
CA TRP A 108 -15.33 1.32 3.55
C TRP A 108 -14.20 1.36 4.57
N ASN A 109 -14.51 1.76 5.81
CA ASN A 109 -13.57 1.79 6.91
C ASN A 109 -13.03 0.40 7.26
N GLN A 110 -13.86 -0.64 7.19
CA GLN A 110 -13.41 -2.03 7.38
C GLN A 110 -12.45 -2.48 6.27
N ILE A 111 -12.71 -2.09 5.01
CA ILE A 111 -11.79 -2.35 3.88
C ILE A 111 -10.45 -1.65 4.12
N CYS A 112 -10.47 -0.35 4.42
CA CYS A 112 -9.27 0.44 4.66
C CYS A 112 -8.45 -0.10 5.83
N LEU A 113 -9.10 -0.34 6.98
CA LEU A 113 -8.42 -0.82 8.19
C LEU A 113 -7.74 -2.16 7.97
N ASN A 114 -8.45 -3.14 7.40
CA ASN A 114 -7.91 -4.47 7.17
C ASN A 114 -6.82 -4.46 6.08
N TYR A 115 -6.97 -3.62 5.06
CA TYR A 115 -5.95 -3.48 4.03
C TYR A 115 -4.67 -2.84 4.57
N ALA A 116 -4.81 -1.76 5.35
CA ALA A 116 -3.69 -1.11 6.03
C ALA A 116 -2.96 -2.07 6.97
N GLU A 117 -3.68 -2.84 7.79
CA GLU A 117 -3.09 -3.85 8.67
C GLU A 117 -2.29 -4.90 7.87
N ALA A 118 -2.85 -5.38 6.75
CA ALA A 118 -2.16 -6.34 5.89
C ALA A 118 -0.90 -5.75 5.22
N LEU A 119 -0.94 -4.48 4.81
CA LEU A 119 0.21 -3.77 4.24
C LEU A 119 1.30 -3.55 5.29
N ILE A 120 0.96 -3.03 6.47
CA ILE A 120 1.88 -2.82 7.59
C ILE A 120 2.56 -4.15 7.97
N TYR A 121 1.79 -5.24 8.04
CA TYR A 121 2.32 -6.57 8.35
C TYR A 121 3.42 -7.03 7.39
N VAL A 122 3.31 -6.70 6.09
CA VAL A 122 4.33 -7.07 5.10
C VAL A 122 5.45 -6.02 4.96
N GLY A 123 5.55 -5.08 5.89
CA GLY A 123 6.54 -4.01 5.92
C GLY A 123 6.18 -2.80 5.07
N ARG A 124 4.99 -2.76 4.46
CA ARG A 124 4.52 -1.65 3.62
C ARG A 124 3.81 -0.55 4.44
N SER A 125 4.50 -0.05 5.46
CA SER A 125 3.92 0.94 6.39
C SER A 125 3.56 2.27 5.72
N LEU A 126 4.32 2.72 4.71
CA LEU A 126 4.02 3.95 3.97
C LEU A 126 2.65 3.83 3.26
N ASP A 127 2.43 2.70 2.62
CA ASP A 127 1.18 2.41 1.91
C ASP A 127 0.02 2.23 2.89
N GLY A 128 0.24 1.50 3.99
CA GLY A 128 -0.77 1.27 5.01
C GLY A 128 -1.23 2.56 5.69
N LEU A 129 -0.30 3.44 6.05
CA LEU A 129 -0.62 4.77 6.60
C LEU A 129 -1.46 5.59 5.62
N ASN A 130 -1.11 5.59 4.33
CA ASN A 130 -1.89 6.30 3.32
C ASN A 130 -3.31 5.73 3.10
N VAL A 131 -3.49 4.41 3.24
CA VAL A 131 -4.81 3.78 3.18
C VAL A 131 -5.68 4.20 4.37
N LEU A 132 -5.11 4.33 5.57
CA LEU A 132 -5.82 4.81 6.76
C LEU A 132 -6.36 6.24 6.59
N GLU A 133 -5.62 7.11 5.90
CA GLU A 133 -6.05 8.49 5.59
C GLU A 133 -7.32 8.54 4.71
N GLN A 134 -7.73 7.41 4.11
CA GLN A 134 -8.98 7.33 3.33
C GLN A 134 -10.20 6.94 4.16
N MET A 135 -10.03 6.58 5.43
CA MET A 135 -11.16 6.27 6.31
C MET A 135 -12.01 7.52 6.52
N THR A 136 -13.31 7.33 6.66
CA THR A 136 -14.30 8.42 6.79
C THR A 136 -15.02 8.30 8.12
N GLU A 137 -15.14 9.40 8.85
CA GLU A 137 -15.86 9.40 10.13
C GLU A 137 -17.31 8.91 9.96
N ALA A 138 -17.71 8.01 10.86
CA ALA A 138 -19.05 7.43 10.88
C ALA A 138 -19.45 7.17 12.34
N GLU A 139 -20.69 7.51 12.68
CA GLU A 139 -21.21 7.35 14.02
C GLU A 139 -21.28 5.86 14.41
N ASN A 140 -20.80 5.54 15.62
CA ASN A 140 -20.80 4.17 16.16
C ASN A 140 -20.11 3.13 15.25
N ASP A 141 -19.05 3.51 14.53
CA ASP A 141 -18.25 2.59 13.70
C ASP A 141 -17.02 2.05 14.45
N PRO A 142 -17.00 0.76 14.86
CA PRO A 142 -15.88 0.17 15.56
C PRO A 142 -14.58 0.11 14.74
N SER A 143 -14.67 0.19 13.41
CA SER A 143 -13.48 0.25 12.54
C SER A 143 -12.84 1.63 12.63
N TYR A 144 -13.65 2.69 12.59
CA TYR A 144 -13.18 4.07 12.67
C TYR A 144 -12.61 4.42 14.06
N GLU A 145 -13.20 3.89 15.13
CA GLU A 145 -12.65 4.02 16.50
C GLU A 145 -11.18 3.59 16.61
N ARG A 146 -10.75 2.65 15.76
CA ARG A 146 -9.38 2.11 15.74
C ARG A 146 -8.40 2.92 14.89
N LEU A 147 -8.85 3.95 14.16
CA LEU A 147 -8.03 4.69 13.20
C LEU A 147 -6.72 5.21 13.81
N ASP A 148 -6.80 5.95 14.91
CA ASP A 148 -5.62 6.53 15.56
C ASP A 148 -4.68 5.45 16.08
N ALA A 149 -5.23 4.41 16.73
CA ALA A 149 -4.42 3.33 17.28
C ALA A 149 -3.71 2.51 16.17
N GLU A 150 -4.37 2.31 15.02
CA GLU A 150 -3.74 1.65 13.85
C GLU A 150 -2.71 2.56 13.18
N ARG A 151 -2.96 3.87 13.11
CA ARG A 151 -1.97 4.85 12.62
C ARG A 151 -0.73 4.86 13.51
N GLY A 152 -0.91 4.84 14.83
CA GLY A 152 0.17 4.72 15.79
C GLY A 152 0.96 3.42 15.59
N TRP A 153 0.28 2.30 15.32
CA TRP A 153 0.93 1.03 14.99
C TRP A 153 1.74 1.07 13.68
N GLY A 154 1.19 1.70 12.63
CA GLY A 154 1.92 1.92 11.38
C GLY A 154 3.18 2.76 11.57
N LEU A 155 3.11 3.82 12.39
CA LEU A 155 4.26 4.67 12.73
C LEU A 155 5.32 3.94 13.56
N LEU A 156 4.92 3.03 14.46
CA LEU A 156 5.85 2.18 15.20
C LEU A 156 6.70 1.35 14.23
N PHE A 157 6.06 0.68 13.26
CA PHE A 157 6.79 -0.07 12.25
C PHE A 157 7.61 0.83 11.34
N TYR A 158 7.07 1.97 10.92
CA TYR A 158 7.79 2.95 10.13
C TYR A 158 9.08 3.41 10.81
N SER A 159 9.06 3.62 12.13
CA SER A 159 10.24 4.00 12.92
C SER A 159 11.39 2.98 12.82
N THR A 160 11.10 1.72 12.47
CA THR A 160 12.14 0.69 12.28
C THR A 160 12.96 0.87 11.00
N PHE A 161 12.46 1.67 10.06
CA PHE A 161 13.18 2.07 8.84
C PHE A 161 14.05 3.31 9.04
N LEU A 162 13.75 4.11 10.07
CA LEU A 162 14.43 5.36 10.36
C LEU A 162 15.78 5.09 11.04
N ARG A 163 16.82 5.71 10.48
CA ARG A 163 18.21 5.59 10.97
C ARG A 163 18.58 6.69 11.94
N ASP A 164 18.12 7.90 11.65
CA ASP A 164 18.36 9.03 12.52
C ASP A 164 17.62 8.85 13.84
N LYS A 165 18.33 9.11 14.95
CA LYS A 165 17.81 8.87 16.29
C LYS A 165 16.63 9.80 16.58
N ASP A 166 16.72 11.05 16.15
CA ASP A 166 15.70 12.06 16.43
C ASP A 166 14.44 11.79 15.60
N ALA A 167 14.58 11.50 14.30
CA ALA A 167 13.47 11.11 13.44
C ALA A 167 12.75 9.85 13.94
N LYS A 168 13.52 8.85 14.40
CA LYS A 168 12.95 7.64 15.02
C LYS A 168 12.19 7.96 16.30
N GLY A 169 12.74 8.87 17.11
CA GLY A 169 12.12 9.42 18.30
C GLY A 169 10.78 10.08 18.02
N GLU A 170 10.76 11.06 17.12
CA GLU A 170 9.57 11.79 16.70
C GLU A 170 8.45 10.82 16.26
N ALA A 171 8.77 9.85 15.40
CA ALA A 171 7.82 8.84 14.94
C ALA A 171 7.26 7.99 16.09
N LEU A 172 8.10 7.56 17.03
CA LEU A 172 7.67 6.73 18.16
C LEU A 172 6.91 7.50 19.23
N HIS A 173 7.22 8.78 19.44
CA HIS A 173 6.46 9.66 20.33
C HIS A 173 5.04 9.85 19.79
N LEU A 174 4.91 10.18 18.50
CA LEU A 174 3.60 10.27 17.85
C LEU A 174 2.87 8.92 17.87
N SER A 175 3.58 7.82 17.61
CA SER A 175 3.04 6.47 17.69
C SER A 175 2.43 6.16 19.06
N ARG A 176 3.18 6.42 20.15
CA ARG A 176 2.74 6.23 21.53
C ARG A 176 1.51 7.07 21.83
N ASP A 177 1.52 8.34 21.44
CA ASP A 177 0.42 9.25 21.75
C ASP A 177 -0.86 8.84 21.01
N LEU A 178 -0.77 8.51 19.72
CA LEU A 178 -1.90 7.97 18.95
C LEU A 178 -2.43 6.63 19.50
N LEU A 179 -1.53 5.74 19.94
CA LEU A 179 -1.93 4.48 20.56
C LEU A 179 -2.67 4.71 21.89
N ARG A 180 -2.13 5.58 22.76
CA ARG A 180 -2.75 5.92 24.05
C ARG A 180 -4.14 6.51 23.83
N ASP A 181 -4.23 7.56 23.01
CA ASP A 181 -5.47 8.30 22.81
C ASP A 181 -6.49 7.43 22.02
N GLY A 182 -6.03 6.61 21.09
CA GLY A 182 -6.86 5.67 20.34
C GLY A 182 -7.46 4.56 21.21
N ILE A 183 -6.75 4.05 22.22
CA ILE A 183 -7.27 3.02 23.15
C ILE A 183 -8.51 3.55 23.90
N GLU A 184 -8.53 4.83 24.26
CA GLU A 184 -9.65 5.45 24.97
C GLU A 184 -10.91 5.51 24.10
N LYS A 185 -10.74 5.72 22.78
CA LYS A 185 -11.84 5.78 21.80
C LYS A 185 -12.45 4.43 21.47
N ILE A 186 -11.65 3.35 21.50
CA ILE A 186 -12.12 2.00 21.17
C ILE A 186 -13.11 1.53 22.24
N THR A 187 -14.30 1.10 21.84
CA THR A 187 -15.35 0.65 22.77
C THR A 187 -15.22 -0.83 23.14
N ASN A 188 -14.74 -1.68 22.22
CA ASN A 188 -14.63 -3.12 22.42
C ASN A 188 -13.40 -3.53 23.26
N THR A 189 -13.62 -4.38 24.27
CA THR A 189 -12.59 -4.89 25.20
C THR A 189 -11.41 -5.58 24.50
N ASN A 190 -11.65 -6.41 23.48
CA ASN A 190 -10.60 -7.13 22.75
C ASN A 190 -9.74 -6.15 21.93
N GLY A 191 -10.38 -5.14 21.35
CA GLY A 191 -9.67 -4.05 20.65
C GLY A 191 -8.75 -3.30 21.60
N ARG A 192 -9.26 -2.87 22.76
CA ARG A 192 -8.44 -2.20 23.79
C ARG A 192 -7.24 -3.03 24.22
N ALA A 193 -7.45 -4.32 24.49
CA ALA A 193 -6.37 -5.22 24.90
C ALA A 193 -5.27 -5.35 23.82
N LEU A 194 -5.66 -5.52 22.55
CA LEU A 194 -4.73 -5.60 21.42
C LEU A 194 -3.83 -4.37 21.32
N TYR A 195 -4.41 -3.16 21.39
CA TYR A 195 -3.62 -1.93 21.27
C TYR A 195 -2.87 -1.56 22.55
N ALA A 196 -3.34 -2.00 23.73
CA ALA A 196 -2.57 -1.86 24.97
C ALA A 196 -1.23 -2.58 24.90
N ASP A 197 -1.17 -3.78 24.30
CA ASP A 197 0.09 -4.50 24.10
C ASP A 197 1.00 -3.81 23.06
N ARG A 198 0.41 -3.23 22.01
CA ARG A 198 1.15 -2.41 21.03
C ARG A 198 1.72 -1.13 21.66
N LEU A 199 0.97 -0.48 22.56
CA LEU A 199 1.43 0.68 23.34
C LEU A 199 2.62 0.32 24.22
N LYS A 200 2.61 -0.82 24.91
CA LYS A 200 3.76 -1.29 25.70
C LYS A 200 5.01 -1.43 24.84
N LEU A 201 4.87 -1.95 23.60
CA LEU A 201 6.00 -2.05 22.68
C LEU A 201 6.51 -0.66 22.25
N ALA A 202 5.63 0.28 21.94
CA ALA A 202 6.01 1.66 21.61
C ALA A 202 6.81 2.32 22.74
N VAL A 203 6.32 2.19 23.99
CA VAL A 203 6.99 2.71 25.19
C VAL A 203 8.36 2.06 25.37
N LYS A 204 8.45 0.73 25.26
CA LYS A 204 9.72 0.00 25.36
C LYS A 204 10.72 0.48 24.30
N MET A 205 10.30 0.67 23.06
CA MET A 205 11.17 1.15 21.98
C MET A 205 11.66 2.58 22.23
N LEU A 206 10.84 3.45 22.81
CA LEU A 206 11.26 4.79 23.23
C LEU A 206 12.30 4.73 24.36
N GLU A 207 12.08 3.89 25.37
CA GLU A 207 13.02 3.67 26.47
C GLU A 207 14.38 3.17 25.96
N GLU A 208 14.40 2.26 24.99
CA GLU A 208 15.62 1.74 24.35
C GLU A 208 16.40 2.81 23.57
N ILE A 209 15.71 3.82 23.00
CA ILE A 209 16.38 4.94 22.32
C ILE A 209 16.97 5.93 23.33
N GLY A 210 16.35 6.05 24.50
CA GLY A 210 16.74 6.99 25.55
C GLY A 210 16.24 8.42 25.26
N PRO A 211 16.76 9.44 25.98
CA PRO A 211 16.29 10.81 25.85
C PRO A 211 16.58 11.39 24.46
N ILE A 212 15.64 12.19 23.98
CA ILE A 212 15.65 12.87 22.68
C ILE A 212 15.14 14.30 22.91
N ASP A 213 15.78 15.28 22.30
CA ASP A 213 15.31 16.66 22.37
C ASP A 213 14.28 16.92 21.27
N LEU A 214 13.00 16.82 21.62
CA LEU A 214 11.89 17.14 20.72
C LEU A 214 11.65 18.65 20.58
N THR A 215 12.28 19.49 21.40
CA THR A 215 12.00 20.94 21.44
C THR A 215 12.66 21.72 20.31
N GLY A 216 13.63 21.11 19.61
CA GLY A 216 14.23 21.64 18.37
C GLY A 216 13.40 21.42 17.10
N SER A 217 12.18 20.90 17.20
CA SER A 217 11.38 20.37 16.07
C SER A 217 10.74 21.41 15.15
N TYR A 218 10.86 22.72 15.43
CA TYR A 218 10.41 23.72 14.46
C TYR A 218 11.36 23.72 13.25
N LYS A 219 10.88 23.14 12.16
CA LYS A 219 11.57 23.16 10.86
C LYS A 219 10.90 24.25 10.00
N PRO A 220 11.49 25.45 9.89
CA PRO A 220 10.85 26.54 9.17
C PRO A 220 10.66 26.14 7.70
N ASN A 221 9.49 26.45 7.14
CA ASN A 221 9.33 26.40 5.69
C ASN A 221 9.92 27.69 5.10
N PHE A 222 11.09 27.59 4.49
CA PHE A 222 11.79 28.71 3.88
C PHE A 222 11.33 29.02 2.45
N PHE A 223 10.43 28.20 1.89
CA PHE A 223 9.93 28.41 0.53
C PHE A 223 8.84 29.49 0.50
N GLU A 224 8.83 30.25 -0.60
CA GLU A 224 7.87 31.33 -0.85
C GLU A 224 7.18 31.15 -2.20
N GLY A 225 6.03 31.82 -2.38
CA GLY A 225 5.26 31.81 -3.62
C GLY A 225 4.91 30.41 -4.12
N ARG A 226 5.04 30.20 -5.44
CA ARG A 226 4.66 28.95 -6.10
C ARG A 226 5.42 27.72 -5.59
N GLU A 227 6.68 27.87 -5.21
CA GLU A 227 7.45 26.77 -4.63
C GLU A 227 6.85 26.35 -3.28
N ARG A 228 6.40 27.30 -2.46
CA ARG A 228 5.71 26.98 -1.19
C ARG A 228 4.44 26.18 -1.44
N ASP A 229 3.60 26.62 -2.38
CA ASP A 229 2.34 25.95 -2.71
C ASP A 229 2.59 24.51 -3.20
N TYR A 230 3.58 24.33 -4.08
CA TYR A 230 4.02 23.01 -4.54
C TYR A 230 4.51 22.12 -3.40
N ARG A 231 5.34 22.64 -2.50
CA ARG A 231 5.90 21.86 -1.38
C ARG A 231 4.84 21.52 -0.33
N ASP A 232 3.93 22.43 -0.05
CA ASP A 232 2.77 22.20 0.82
C ASP A 232 1.85 21.13 0.21
N TRP A 233 1.62 21.18 -1.11
CA TRP A 233 0.90 20.14 -1.84
C TRP A 233 1.61 18.78 -1.77
N CYS A 234 2.94 18.74 -1.97
CA CYS A 234 3.73 17.51 -1.87
C CYS A 234 3.62 16.89 -0.47
N ALA A 235 3.71 17.70 0.57
CA ALA A 235 3.63 17.21 1.94
C ALA A 235 2.25 16.62 2.25
N LYS A 236 1.18 17.35 1.88
CA LYS A 236 -0.22 16.91 2.02
C LYS A 236 -0.49 15.58 1.31
N HIS A 237 0.08 15.38 0.13
CA HIS A 237 -0.13 14.16 -0.68
C HIS A 237 0.89 13.05 -0.40
N ARG A 238 1.71 13.19 0.65
CA ARG A 238 2.74 12.23 1.04
C ARG A 238 3.80 11.95 -0.06
N LEU A 239 4.15 12.97 -0.86
CA LEU A 239 5.02 12.84 -2.03
C LEU A 239 6.47 13.32 -1.81
N LEU A 240 6.84 13.80 -0.62
CA LEU A 240 8.23 14.16 -0.30
C LEU A 240 9.10 12.92 -0.08
N LEU A 241 10.32 12.91 -0.61
CA LEU A 241 11.32 11.87 -0.38
C LEU A 241 12.13 12.18 0.89
N ASN A 242 11.45 12.25 2.02
CA ASN A 242 12.08 12.45 3.32
C ASN A 242 11.40 11.61 4.40
N ASP A 243 12.09 11.49 5.53
CA ASP A 243 11.71 10.59 6.63
C ASP A 243 10.56 11.15 7.49
N ASN A 244 10.36 12.46 7.51
CA ASN A 244 9.42 13.10 8.42
C ASN A 244 8.03 13.32 7.80
N ASN A 245 7.91 13.15 6.50
CA ASN A 245 6.67 13.44 5.79
C ASN A 245 5.52 12.51 6.16
N GLU A 246 5.80 11.36 6.80
CA GLU A 246 4.82 10.45 7.40
C GLU A 246 4.38 10.89 8.81
N VAL A 247 5.29 11.51 9.55
CA VAL A 247 5.13 11.89 10.96
C VAL A 247 4.37 13.21 11.07
N ASP A 248 4.93 14.26 10.47
CA ASP A 248 4.36 15.61 10.52
C ASP A 248 4.48 16.31 9.15
N PRO A 249 3.49 16.10 8.26
CA PRO A 249 3.51 16.71 6.93
C PRO A 249 3.34 18.24 6.98
N THR A 250 2.81 18.79 8.08
CA THR A 250 2.53 20.22 8.20
C THR A 250 3.74 20.98 8.72
N GLY A 251 4.36 20.49 9.79
CA GLY A 251 5.48 21.15 10.49
C GLY A 251 6.87 20.68 10.07
N THR A 252 7.01 19.64 9.24
CA THR A 252 8.32 19.22 8.73
C THR A 252 8.92 20.20 7.70
N MET A 253 10.25 20.16 7.56
CA MET A 253 10.93 20.81 6.45
C MET A 253 10.55 20.10 5.14
N LYS A 254 10.01 20.85 4.18
CA LYS A 254 9.43 20.29 2.96
C LYS A 254 10.46 20.07 1.85
N ILE A 255 11.61 19.48 2.20
CA ILE A 255 12.68 19.14 1.26
C ILE A 255 12.81 17.65 1.07
N ASP A 256 13.30 17.23 -0.09
CA ASP A 256 13.69 15.84 -0.34
C ASP A 256 15.08 15.60 0.27
N THR A 257 15.21 14.56 1.10
CA THR A 257 16.47 14.22 1.78
C THR A 257 17.01 12.86 1.37
N LEU A 258 16.24 12.07 0.62
CA LEU A 258 16.67 10.78 0.10
C LEU A 258 17.94 10.94 -0.74
N ASN A 259 19.00 10.30 -0.29
CA ASN A 259 20.27 10.22 -1.01
C ASN A 259 20.95 8.88 -0.72
N TYR A 260 21.89 8.52 -1.57
CA TYR A 260 22.83 7.43 -1.34
C TYR A 260 24.24 7.99 -1.25
N ARG A 261 24.99 7.53 -0.26
CA ARG A 261 26.42 7.80 -0.11
C ARG A 261 27.14 6.49 0.07
N HIS A 262 28.09 6.21 -0.80
CA HIS A 262 28.85 4.98 -0.83
C HIS A 262 29.79 4.92 0.37
N VAL A 263 29.86 3.74 0.98
CA VAL A 263 30.80 3.43 2.05
C VAL A 263 31.59 2.22 1.60
N GLY A 264 32.81 2.45 1.13
CA GLY A 264 33.65 1.41 0.55
C GLY A 264 34.88 1.99 -0.14
N SER A 265 35.83 1.12 -0.46
CA SER A 265 37.09 1.50 -1.12
C SER A 265 36.95 1.68 -2.64
N ASP A 266 35.92 1.11 -3.25
CA ASP A 266 35.67 1.17 -4.68
C ASP A 266 35.00 2.51 -5.05
N LYS A 267 35.84 3.51 -5.29
CA LYS A 267 35.40 4.89 -5.58
C LYS A 267 34.60 5.01 -6.87
N GLU A 268 34.96 4.25 -7.91
CA GLU A 268 34.27 4.31 -9.20
C GLU A 268 32.85 3.75 -9.07
N ARG A 269 32.72 2.58 -8.44
CA ARG A 269 31.41 2.00 -8.12
C ARG A 269 30.59 2.88 -7.20
N GLY A 270 31.24 3.51 -6.22
CA GLY A 270 30.60 4.47 -5.34
C GLY A 270 30.00 5.63 -6.13
N LEU A 271 30.80 6.28 -6.97
CA LEU A 271 30.36 7.38 -7.83
C LEU A 271 29.22 6.96 -8.76
N PHE A 272 29.29 5.77 -9.36
CA PHE A 272 28.22 5.22 -10.20
C PHE A 272 26.89 5.12 -9.45
N LEU A 273 26.89 4.49 -8.25
CA LEU A 273 25.66 4.31 -7.46
C LEU A 273 25.13 5.64 -6.92
N GLU A 274 25.99 6.56 -6.48
CA GLU A 274 25.57 7.89 -6.04
C GLU A 274 24.91 8.66 -7.18
N THR A 275 25.56 8.72 -8.34
CA THR A 275 25.03 9.38 -9.55
C THR A 275 23.72 8.76 -10.00
N PHE A 276 23.60 7.42 -9.91
CA PHE A 276 22.37 6.73 -10.28
C PHE A 276 21.23 7.09 -9.32
N MET A 277 21.48 7.12 -8.00
CA MET A 277 20.46 7.55 -7.03
C MET A 277 20.01 9.00 -7.30
N ASP A 278 20.96 9.92 -7.48
CA ASP A 278 20.66 11.34 -7.75
C ASP A 278 19.83 11.51 -9.03
N SER A 279 20.15 10.73 -10.08
CA SER A 279 19.39 10.74 -11.34
C SER A 279 17.95 10.26 -11.15
N ILE A 280 17.71 9.18 -10.41
CA ILE A 280 16.35 8.66 -10.18
C ILE A 280 15.54 9.65 -9.30
N VAL A 281 16.17 10.24 -8.27
CA VAL A 281 15.53 11.25 -7.43
C VAL A 281 15.14 12.48 -8.27
N SER A 282 16.05 12.98 -9.12
CA SER A 282 15.78 14.11 -10.01
C SER A 282 14.60 13.84 -10.95
N GLU A 283 14.57 12.66 -11.60
CA GLU A 283 13.46 12.26 -12.46
C GLU A 283 12.13 12.19 -11.70
N PHE A 284 12.11 11.61 -10.50
CA PHE A 284 10.92 11.59 -9.66
C PHE A 284 10.43 13.00 -9.32
N THR A 285 11.34 13.90 -8.89
CA THR A 285 10.95 15.28 -8.52
C THR A 285 10.41 16.07 -9.71
N GLY A 286 10.93 15.83 -10.93
CA GLY A 286 10.40 16.40 -12.16
C GLY A 286 9.00 15.87 -12.50
N LEU A 287 8.78 14.55 -12.39
CA LEU A 287 7.44 13.96 -12.59
C LEU A 287 6.42 14.45 -11.56
N ARG A 288 6.86 14.64 -10.31
CA ARG A 288 6.04 15.19 -9.23
C ARG A 288 5.63 16.63 -9.50
N TRP A 289 6.55 17.45 -10.01
CA TRP A 289 6.24 18.81 -10.44
C TRP A 289 5.23 18.82 -11.60
N ASN A 290 5.45 17.98 -12.62
CA ASN A 290 4.53 17.87 -13.76
C ASN A 290 3.13 17.43 -13.33
N LEU A 291 3.03 16.52 -12.35
CA LEU A 291 1.74 16.13 -11.78
C LEU A 291 1.05 17.30 -11.08
N PHE A 292 1.79 18.07 -10.28
CA PHE A 292 1.27 19.25 -9.61
C PHE A 292 0.71 20.25 -10.62
N GLU A 293 1.49 20.65 -11.62
CA GLU A 293 1.04 21.62 -12.63
C GLU A 293 -0.15 21.10 -13.44
N ALA A 294 -0.13 19.83 -13.85
CA ALA A 294 -1.24 19.25 -14.61
C ALA A 294 -2.53 19.23 -13.79
N LEU A 295 -2.47 18.97 -12.49
CA LEU A 295 -3.67 18.95 -11.63
C LEU A 295 -4.23 20.34 -11.32
N GLU A 296 -3.42 21.41 -11.41
CA GLU A 296 -3.90 22.80 -11.31
C GLU A 296 -4.65 23.27 -12.55
N LYS A 297 -4.34 22.70 -13.72
CA LYS A 297 -5.00 23.06 -14.99
C LYS A 297 -6.44 22.56 -15.02
N GLU A 298 -7.29 23.34 -15.70
CA GLU A 298 -8.64 22.90 -16.06
C GLU A 298 -8.59 21.67 -17.01
N PRO A 299 -9.62 20.81 -16.97
CA PRO A 299 -9.79 19.69 -17.90
C PRO A 299 -9.54 20.08 -19.37
N SER A 300 -8.52 19.49 -20.00
CA SER A 300 -8.17 19.75 -21.41
C SER A 300 -7.36 18.58 -22.00
N ASP A 301 -7.26 18.53 -23.33
CA ASP A 301 -6.46 17.51 -24.03
C ASP A 301 -4.96 17.64 -23.69
N GLU A 302 -4.46 18.86 -23.59
CA GLU A 302 -3.07 19.12 -23.16
C GLU A 302 -2.80 18.55 -21.77
N ARG A 303 -3.66 18.89 -20.80
CA ARG A 303 -3.58 18.34 -19.44
C ARG A 303 -3.64 16.81 -19.43
N ASN A 304 -4.48 16.21 -20.27
CA ASN A 304 -4.60 14.76 -20.38
C ASN A 304 -3.30 14.12 -20.88
N GLU A 305 -2.61 14.71 -21.85
CA GLU A 305 -1.32 14.22 -22.32
C GLU A 305 -0.20 14.37 -21.28
N GLU A 306 -0.23 15.43 -20.47
CA GLU A 306 0.69 15.61 -19.32
C GLU A 306 0.47 14.50 -18.28
N LEU A 307 -0.78 14.23 -17.89
CA LEU A 307 -1.10 13.17 -16.93
C LEU A 307 -0.76 11.78 -17.45
N LYS A 308 -0.98 11.49 -18.74
CA LYS A 308 -0.55 10.24 -19.40
C LYS A 308 0.96 10.10 -19.34
N THR A 309 1.69 11.20 -19.54
CA THR A 309 3.15 11.24 -19.46
C THR A 309 3.62 10.93 -18.04
N VAL A 310 3.05 11.58 -17.02
CA VAL A 310 3.36 11.29 -15.61
C VAL A 310 3.11 9.81 -15.29
N TYR A 311 1.95 9.29 -15.69
CA TYR A 311 1.58 7.90 -15.46
C TYR A 311 2.58 6.93 -16.09
N ARG A 312 2.90 7.11 -17.38
CA ARG A 312 3.82 6.25 -18.13
C ARG A 312 5.25 6.34 -17.58
N GLN A 313 5.75 7.55 -17.37
CA GLN A 313 7.14 7.76 -16.91
C GLN A 313 7.35 7.31 -15.46
N SER A 314 6.31 7.33 -14.62
CA SER A 314 6.38 6.73 -13.28
C SER A 314 6.74 5.23 -13.31
N TYR A 315 6.34 4.49 -14.37
CA TYR A 315 6.74 3.09 -14.52
C TYR A 315 8.22 2.89 -14.85
N THR A 316 8.86 3.89 -15.47
CA THR A 316 10.30 3.88 -15.71
C THR A 316 11.08 3.90 -14.39
N LEU A 317 10.59 4.63 -13.38
CA LEU A 317 11.21 4.67 -12.05
C LEU A 317 11.28 3.28 -11.42
N PHE A 318 10.23 2.44 -11.52
CA PHE A 318 10.26 1.07 -11.00
C PHE A 318 11.35 0.22 -11.67
N SER A 319 11.54 0.39 -12.98
CA SER A 319 12.59 -0.31 -13.70
C SER A 319 13.98 0.16 -13.26
N LYS A 320 14.16 1.47 -13.04
CA LYS A 320 15.42 2.03 -12.53
C LYS A 320 15.71 1.62 -11.09
N VAL A 321 14.70 1.54 -10.22
CA VAL A 321 14.83 0.98 -8.87
C VAL A 321 15.30 -0.47 -8.93
N SER A 322 14.73 -1.29 -9.82
CA SER A 322 15.15 -2.68 -10.02
C SER A 322 16.61 -2.78 -10.48
N GLN A 323 17.02 -1.96 -11.44
CA GLN A 323 18.40 -1.88 -11.90
C GLN A 323 19.34 -1.42 -10.79
N PHE A 324 18.94 -0.41 -10.00
CA PHE A 324 19.73 0.05 -8.86
C PHE A 324 19.95 -1.08 -7.85
N VAL A 325 18.89 -1.81 -7.46
CA VAL A 325 18.98 -2.96 -6.55
C VAL A 325 19.93 -4.01 -7.13
N SER A 326 19.79 -4.36 -8.42
CA SER A 326 20.70 -5.31 -9.06
C SER A 326 22.16 -4.87 -8.99
N GLN A 327 22.43 -3.60 -9.32
CA GLN A 327 23.78 -3.05 -9.28
C GLN A 327 24.31 -3.03 -7.86
N TYR A 328 23.54 -2.54 -6.89
CA TYR A 328 23.92 -2.43 -5.48
C TYR A 328 24.30 -3.81 -4.89
N TYR A 329 23.43 -4.80 -5.03
CA TYR A 329 23.63 -6.16 -4.51
C TYR A 329 24.53 -7.05 -5.39
N LYS A 330 25.04 -6.55 -6.52
CA LYS A 330 25.85 -7.31 -7.49
C LYS A 330 25.11 -8.58 -7.95
N LEU A 331 23.83 -8.47 -8.25
CA LEU A 331 23.04 -9.62 -8.65
C LEU A 331 23.50 -10.11 -10.02
N GLU A 332 23.74 -11.41 -10.13
CA GLU A 332 23.92 -12.06 -11.43
C GLU A 332 22.54 -12.17 -12.11
N MET A 333 22.40 -11.48 -13.25
CA MET A 333 21.20 -11.48 -14.06
C MET A 333 21.49 -12.14 -15.41
N THR A 334 20.74 -13.17 -15.75
CA THR A 334 20.84 -13.80 -17.08
C THR A 334 20.21 -12.91 -18.15
N ASN A 335 19.17 -12.18 -17.77
CA ASN A 335 18.54 -11.15 -18.59
C ASN A 335 18.68 -9.78 -17.91
N PRO A 336 19.62 -8.92 -18.34
CA PRO A 336 19.78 -7.57 -17.79
C PRO A 336 18.54 -6.68 -17.96
N ARG A 337 17.60 -7.05 -18.84
CA ARG A 337 16.32 -6.34 -19.04
C ARG A 337 15.20 -6.87 -18.17
N ALA A 338 15.45 -7.88 -17.32
CA ALA A 338 14.45 -8.33 -16.37
C ALA A 338 14.14 -7.17 -15.40
N GLY A 339 12.91 -6.68 -15.48
CA GLY A 339 12.47 -5.57 -14.65
C GLY A 339 12.14 -5.99 -13.22
N MET A 340 11.53 -5.05 -12.50
CA MET A 340 11.15 -5.20 -11.10
C MET A 340 10.23 -6.40 -10.82
N GLN A 341 9.52 -6.94 -11.81
CA GLN A 341 8.68 -8.14 -11.62
C GLN A 341 9.50 -9.43 -11.48
N ARG A 342 10.68 -9.51 -12.09
CA ARG A 342 11.38 -10.78 -12.32
C ARG A 342 12.71 -10.91 -11.59
N MET A 343 13.35 -9.79 -11.28
CA MET A 343 14.69 -9.76 -10.69
C MET A 343 14.86 -10.51 -9.35
N TRP A 344 13.76 -10.82 -8.67
CA TRP A 344 13.78 -11.45 -7.34
C TRP A 344 13.97 -12.97 -7.37
N PHE A 345 13.79 -13.60 -8.54
CA PHE A 345 13.71 -15.05 -8.70
C PHE A 345 14.93 -15.59 -9.44
N GLU A 346 15.30 -16.84 -9.16
CA GLU A 346 16.34 -17.52 -9.92
C GLU A 346 16.00 -17.56 -11.42
N GLU A 347 17.01 -17.37 -12.27
CA GLU A 347 16.85 -17.26 -13.73
C GLU A 347 15.85 -16.18 -14.19
N GLU A 348 15.48 -15.26 -13.30
CA GLU A 348 14.47 -14.23 -13.53
C GLU A 348 13.09 -14.80 -13.94
N ASP A 349 12.75 -16.00 -13.45
CA ASP A 349 11.48 -16.68 -13.68
C ASP A 349 10.63 -16.73 -12.40
N PRO A 350 9.43 -16.10 -12.36
CA PRO A 350 8.51 -16.14 -11.21
C PRO A 350 8.06 -17.54 -10.75
N LYS A 351 8.29 -18.59 -11.56
CA LYS A 351 8.02 -19.98 -11.21
C LYS A 351 9.17 -20.63 -10.43
N LYS A 352 10.35 -20.02 -10.44
CA LYS A 352 11.52 -20.48 -9.69
C LYS A 352 11.51 -19.92 -8.26
N PRO A 353 12.32 -20.46 -7.35
CA PRO A 353 12.48 -19.91 -6.01
C PRO A 353 13.03 -18.47 -6.03
N LEU A 354 12.81 -17.75 -4.94
CA LEU A 354 13.46 -16.46 -4.68
C LEU A 354 14.97 -16.63 -4.57
N LYS A 355 15.73 -15.67 -5.13
CA LYS A 355 17.19 -15.58 -4.95
C LYS A 355 17.54 -15.41 -3.45
N PRO A 356 18.70 -15.89 -2.98
CA PRO A 356 19.10 -15.83 -1.58
C PRO A 356 19.04 -14.43 -0.95
N PHE A 357 19.42 -13.39 -1.71
CA PHE A 357 19.50 -12.00 -1.20
C PHE A 357 18.17 -11.46 -0.65
N ILE A 358 17.03 -11.96 -1.17
CA ILE A 358 15.69 -11.60 -0.70
C ILE A 358 15.09 -12.69 0.18
N ARG A 359 15.24 -13.97 -0.18
CA ARG A 359 14.66 -15.11 0.56
C ARG A 359 15.10 -15.10 2.03
N ASP A 360 16.39 -14.91 2.25
CA ASP A 360 17.04 -15.03 3.56
C ASP A 360 17.17 -13.66 4.26
N SER A 361 16.61 -12.61 3.67
CA SER A 361 16.76 -11.24 4.14
C SER A 361 16.04 -10.98 5.46
N LYS A 362 16.68 -10.21 6.34
CA LYS A 362 16.05 -9.58 7.51
C LYS A 362 15.68 -8.13 7.26
N ASN A 363 15.96 -7.62 6.05
CA ASN A 363 15.72 -6.24 5.67
C ASN A 363 14.23 -6.03 5.35
N GLY A 364 13.50 -5.46 6.31
CA GLY A 364 12.06 -5.22 6.18
C GLY A 364 11.70 -4.32 5.00
N ALA A 365 12.53 -3.32 4.70
CA ALA A 365 12.33 -2.41 3.57
C ALA A 365 12.55 -3.10 2.22
N LEU A 366 13.53 -4.01 2.12
CA LEU A 366 13.73 -4.82 0.92
C LEU A 366 12.54 -5.74 0.67
N LYS A 367 11.98 -6.35 1.73
CA LYS A 367 10.74 -7.14 1.64
C LYS A 367 9.54 -6.28 1.24
N ALA A 368 9.42 -5.07 1.78
CA ALA A 368 8.37 -4.13 1.38
C ALA A 368 8.45 -3.78 -0.11
N LEU A 369 9.67 -3.56 -0.64
CA LEU A 369 9.91 -3.30 -2.05
C LEU A 369 9.53 -4.50 -2.94
N PHE A 370 9.84 -5.71 -2.50
CA PHE A 370 9.38 -6.94 -3.16
C PHE A 370 7.86 -7.03 -3.18
N TRP A 371 7.18 -6.83 -2.04
CA TRP A 371 5.71 -6.86 -1.98
C TRP A 371 5.06 -5.77 -2.83
N LEU A 372 5.65 -4.58 -2.91
CA LEU A 372 5.21 -3.51 -3.80
C LEU A 372 5.33 -3.93 -5.27
N SER A 373 6.42 -4.61 -5.67
CA SER A 373 6.53 -5.20 -7.00
C SER A 373 5.37 -6.16 -7.30
N LYS A 374 4.95 -6.97 -6.31
CA LYS A 374 3.80 -7.89 -6.45
C LYS A 374 2.48 -7.22 -6.74
N GLU A 375 2.26 -6.07 -6.13
CA GLU A 375 1.09 -5.26 -6.38
C GLU A 375 1.11 -4.61 -7.78
N LEU A 376 2.27 -4.07 -8.18
CA LEU A 376 2.42 -3.30 -9.42
C LEU A 376 2.30 -4.14 -10.69
N PHE A 377 2.84 -5.35 -10.68
CA PHE A 377 2.97 -6.15 -11.91
C PHE A 377 2.11 -7.41 -11.92
N GLY A 378 1.52 -7.77 -10.78
CA GLY A 378 0.89 -9.09 -10.62
C GLY A 378 1.91 -10.22 -10.69
N TYR A 379 1.54 -11.39 -10.17
CA TYR A 379 2.40 -12.58 -10.17
C TYR A 379 1.59 -13.83 -10.51
N GLU A 380 2.14 -14.66 -11.40
CA GLU A 380 1.48 -15.78 -12.09
C GLU A 380 0.99 -16.93 -11.19
N GLN A 381 1.23 -16.91 -9.88
CA GLN A 381 0.82 -18.01 -8.99
C GLN A 381 -0.61 -17.89 -8.46
N SER A 382 -1.33 -16.77 -8.65
CA SER A 382 -2.76 -16.69 -8.32
C SER A 382 -3.62 -17.00 -9.55
N ALA A 383 -4.61 -17.88 -9.37
CA ALA A 383 -5.59 -18.22 -10.42
C ALA A 383 -6.39 -17.01 -10.93
N VAL A 384 -6.38 -15.88 -10.19
CA VAL A 384 -7.05 -14.62 -10.53
C VAL A 384 -6.08 -13.48 -10.21
N GLN A 385 -5.81 -12.61 -11.18
CA GLN A 385 -5.03 -11.38 -10.98
C GLN A 385 -5.92 -10.25 -10.44
N ASN A 386 -5.31 -9.26 -9.79
CA ASN A 386 -6.04 -8.05 -9.41
C ASN A 386 -6.53 -7.30 -10.66
N VAL A 387 -7.85 -7.06 -10.73
CA VAL A 387 -8.50 -6.32 -11.83
C VAL A 387 -7.91 -4.91 -12.01
N ALA A 388 -7.62 -4.21 -10.93
CA ALA A 388 -7.02 -2.88 -10.96
C ALA A 388 -5.59 -2.91 -11.55
N THR A 389 -4.77 -3.88 -11.15
CA THR A 389 -3.42 -4.09 -11.70
C THR A 389 -3.48 -4.44 -13.19
N VAL A 390 -4.34 -5.40 -13.57
CA VAL A 390 -4.54 -5.77 -14.99
C VAL A 390 -4.95 -4.57 -15.82
N ARG A 391 -5.92 -3.77 -15.32
CA ARG A 391 -6.38 -2.56 -15.99
C ARG A 391 -5.28 -1.52 -16.13
N SER A 392 -4.48 -1.30 -15.08
CA SER A 392 -3.35 -0.37 -15.10
C SER A 392 -2.30 -0.80 -16.12
N LEU A 393 -1.86 -2.06 -16.08
CA LEU A 393 -0.86 -2.58 -17.02
C LEU A 393 -1.35 -2.56 -18.47
N LEU A 394 -2.62 -2.89 -18.71
CA LEU A 394 -3.23 -2.80 -20.04
C LEU A 394 -3.20 -1.36 -20.57
N ILE A 395 -3.65 -0.40 -19.76
CA ILE A 395 -3.65 1.02 -20.15
C ILE A 395 -2.23 1.53 -20.42
N ARG A 396 -1.26 1.13 -19.59
CA ARG A 396 0.14 1.48 -19.79
C ARG A 396 0.64 0.95 -21.14
N ASP A 397 0.38 -0.31 -21.44
CA ASP A 397 0.79 -0.93 -22.71
C ASP A 397 0.16 -0.20 -23.91
N GLN A 398 -1.13 0.14 -23.84
CA GLN A 398 -1.79 0.92 -24.89
C GLN A 398 -1.20 2.33 -25.06
N LEU A 399 -0.86 3.02 -23.96
CA LEU A 399 -0.18 4.33 -24.02
C LEU A 399 1.23 4.25 -24.62
N GLU A 400 1.91 3.12 -24.50
CA GLU A 400 3.27 2.92 -25.02
C GLU A 400 3.28 2.50 -26.49
N ARG A 401 2.29 1.71 -26.93
CA ARG A 401 2.30 1.04 -28.24
C ARG A 401 1.25 1.53 -29.23
N SER A 402 0.23 2.21 -28.75
CA SER A 402 -0.97 2.57 -29.52
C SER A 402 -1.46 3.95 -29.07
N PHE A 403 -2.77 4.12 -28.93
CA PHE A 403 -3.43 5.31 -28.41
C PHE A 403 -4.28 4.98 -27.18
N VAL A 404 -4.58 6.00 -26.39
CA VAL A 404 -5.63 5.92 -25.37
C VAL A 404 -6.48 7.18 -25.44
N GLN A 405 -7.78 6.99 -25.64
CA GLN A 405 -8.76 8.06 -25.63
C GLN A 405 -9.19 8.36 -24.19
N VAL A 406 -9.16 9.64 -23.82
CA VAL A 406 -9.70 10.11 -22.54
C VAL A 406 -11.14 10.53 -22.75
N ILE A 407 -12.03 9.93 -21.98
CA ILE A 407 -13.48 10.09 -22.07
C ILE A 407 -13.95 10.99 -20.93
N THR A 408 -14.80 11.96 -21.26
CA THR A 408 -15.42 12.88 -20.30
C THR A 408 -16.86 12.49 -19.98
N LYS A 409 -17.59 11.91 -20.94
CA LYS A 409 -18.99 11.50 -20.81
C LYS A 409 -19.12 9.99 -20.69
N LYS A 410 -19.88 9.53 -19.69
CA LYS A 410 -20.00 8.09 -19.40
C LYS A 410 -20.63 7.31 -20.56
N GLU A 411 -21.49 7.97 -21.33
CA GLU A 411 -22.20 7.42 -22.49
C GLU A 411 -21.27 7.09 -23.67
N GLU A 412 -20.07 7.69 -23.71
CA GLU A 412 -19.07 7.46 -24.76
C GLU A 412 -18.16 6.26 -24.46
N ILE A 413 -18.29 5.66 -23.27
CA ILE A 413 -17.51 4.48 -22.88
C ILE A 413 -18.10 3.27 -23.61
N ALA A 414 -17.31 2.67 -24.50
CA ALA A 414 -17.63 1.39 -25.12
C ALA A 414 -17.81 0.33 -24.03
N GLU A 415 -18.87 -0.46 -24.08
CA GLU A 415 -19.14 -1.47 -23.04
C GLU A 415 -18.18 -2.67 -23.13
N THR A 416 -17.82 -3.08 -24.34
CA THR A 416 -16.96 -4.25 -24.63
C THR A 416 -16.09 -4.01 -25.87
N GLY A 417 -15.25 -4.99 -26.22
CA GLY A 417 -14.44 -4.98 -27.44
C GLY A 417 -13.11 -4.24 -27.34
N GLU A 418 -12.43 -4.08 -28.49
CA GLU A 418 -11.09 -3.48 -28.56
C GLU A 418 -11.06 -2.01 -28.14
N LEU A 419 -12.08 -1.23 -28.49
CA LEU A 419 -12.16 0.20 -28.15
C LEU A 419 -12.18 0.42 -26.63
N ARG A 420 -12.91 -0.42 -25.87
CA ARG A 420 -12.95 -0.35 -24.40
C ARG A 420 -11.55 -0.43 -23.78
N LYS A 421 -10.65 -1.22 -24.38
CA LYS A 421 -9.26 -1.37 -23.91
C LYS A 421 -8.44 -0.09 -24.06
N HIS A 422 -8.81 0.77 -25.02
CA HIS A 422 -8.15 2.03 -25.35
C HIS A 422 -8.85 3.26 -24.75
N GLN A 423 -9.93 3.10 -24.01
CA GLN A 423 -10.64 4.21 -23.37
C GLN A 423 -10.36 4.26 -21.88
N MET A 424 -10.20 5.45 -21.32
CA MET A 424 -10.14 5.73 -19.88
C MET A 424 -10.96 6.97 -19.58
N THR A 425 -11.53 7.10 -18.38
CA THR A 425 -12.13 8.37 -17.98
C THR A 425 -11.06 9.35 -17.50
N GLN A 426 -11.37 10.65 -17.53
CA GLN A 426 -10.47 11.66 -16.97
C GLN A 426 -10.17 11.41 -15.47
N VAL A 427 -11.19 11.05 -14.70
CA VAL A 427 -11.02 10.70 -13.28
C VAL A 427 -10.17 9.44 -13.09
N GLU A 428 -10.30 8.45 -13.99
CA GLU A 428 -9.43 7.26 -13.99
C GLU A 428 -7.98 7.65 -14.26
N LEU A 429 -7.73 8.54 -15.23
CA LEU A 429 -6.40 9.03 -15.58
C LEU A 429 -5.72 9.77 -14.43
N GLU A 430 -6.41 10.74 -13.82
CA GLU A 430 -5.90 11.48 -12.67
C GLU A 430 -5.55 10.55 -11.51
N ARG A 431 -6.46 9.63 -11.19
CA ARG A 431 -6.24 8.64 -10.13
C ARG A 431 -5.05 7.74 -10.44
N LEU A 432 -4.91 7.27 -11.68
CA LEU A 432 -3.79 6.42 -12.09
C LEU A 432 -2.47 7.18 -12.03
N ALA A 433 -2.41 8.42 -12.51
CA ALA A 433 -1.21 9.25 -12.46
C ALA A 433 -0.77 9.50 -11.00
N GLN A 434 -1.69 9.95 -10.13
CA GLN A 434 -1.42 10.19 -8.71
C GLN A 434 -1.00 8.91 -7.98
N THR A 435 -1.76 7.83 -8.13
CA THR A 435 -1.50 6.57 -7.42
C THR A 435 -0.18 5.95 -7.86
N THR A 436 0.13 5.99 -9.16
CA THR A 436 1.37 5.39 -9.69
C THR A 436 2.59 6.20 -9.27
N LEU A 437 2.50 7.54 -9.28
CA LEU A 437 3.58 8.39 -8.78
C LEU A 437 3.79 8.19 -7.27
N PHE A 438 2.72 8.07 -6.48
CA PHE A 438 2.81 7.74 -5.06
C PHE A 438 3.49 6.37 -4.83
N LYS A 439 3.12 5.34 -5.60
CA LYS A 439 3.81 4.04 -5.55
C LYS A 439 5.28 4.16 -5.96
N ALA A 440 5.62 5.01 -6.92
CA ALA A 440 7.01 5.28 -7.30
C ALA A 440 7.79 5.98 -6.18
N ARG A 441 7.19 6.97 -5.49
CA ARG A 441 7.73 7.57 -4.28
C ARG A 441 8.04 6.51 -3.22
N ASN A 442 7.08 5.63 -2.92
CA ASN A 442 7.26 4.59 -1.92
C ASN A 442 8.35 3.58 -2.32
N ALA A 443 8.45 3.23 -3.61
CA ALA A 443 9.55 2.39 -4.10
C ALA A 443 10.93 3.01 -3.82
N LEU A 444 11.07 4.33 -4.01
CA LEU A 444 12.31 5.06 -3.73
C LEU A 444 12.61 5.14 -2.23
N MET A 445 11.59 5.39 -1.39
CA MET A 445 11.76 5.38 0.06
C MET A 445 12.16 4.00 0.57
N TYR A 446 11.47 2.92 0.15
CA TYR A 446 11.83 1.56 0.51
C TYR A 446 13.23 1.19 0.01
N LEU A 447 13.63 1.65 -1.18
CA LEU A 447 15.01 1.49 -1.66
C LEU A 447 16.02 2.17 -0.73
N GLY A 448 15.78 3.43 -0.37
CA GLY A 448 16.63 4.21 0.53
C GLY A 448 16.76 3.60 1.92
N PHE A 449 15.65 3.08 2.46
CA PHE A 449 15.63 2.34 3.72
C PHE A 449 16.38 1.01 3.59
N ALA A 450 16.15 0.26 2.52
CA ALA A 450 16.79 -1.05 2.32
C ALA A 450 18.32 -0.94 2.29
N ILE A 451 18.87 -0.05 1.47
CA ILE A 451 20.33 0.15 1.40
C ILE A 451 20.87 0.84 2.65
N GLY A 452 20.03 1.58 3.35
CA GLY A 452 20.38 2.25 4.60
C GLY A 452 20.57 1.31 5.77
N LEU A 453 19.66 0.35 5.95
CA LEU A 453 19.65 -0.61 7.06
C LEU A 453 20.78 -1.64 6.98
N GLU A 454 21.40 -1.79 5.81
CA GLU A 454 22.56 -2.67 5.63
C GLU A 454 23.90 -2.03 6.01
N LYS A 455 23.91 -0.71 6.25
CA LYS A 455 25.07 -0.02 6.81
C LYS A 455 25.24 -0.45 8.28
N LYS A 456 26.06 -1.48 8.52
CA LYS A 456 26.62 -1.81 9.82
C LYS A 456 28.09 -1.50 9.86
#